data_AF-A0A350QJ61-F1
#
_entry.id   AF-A0A350QJ61-F1
#
_cell.length_a   1.000
_cell.length_b   1.000
_cell.length_c   1.000
_cell.angle_alpha   90.00
_cell.angle_beta   90.00
_cell.angle_gamma   90.00
#
_symmetry.space_group_name_H-M   'P 1'
#
loop_
_entity.id
_entity.type
_entity.pdbx_description
1 polymer ?
#
loop_
_entity_poly.entity_id
_entity_poly.type
_entity_poly.pdbx_seq_one_letter_code
_entity_poly.pdbx_strand_id
1 'polypeptide(L)'
;MPSELFSNLLLVVIVLIFNFLAATMWFARVSVKHIDRQLALSGVGKPVWDGIGIRISIYALAILSEWFAKTPLIAGAEVRAIARRKDYYLALWFELSFLLFLVAVFGIYPFISD
;
A
#
# COMPACT_ATOMS: atom_id res chain seq x y z
N MET A 1 -10.84 -18.67 28.62
CA MET A 1 -9.51 -18.25 28.12
C MET A 1 -9.41 -18.23 26.59
N PRO A 2 -9.82 -19.27 25.82
CA PRO A 2 -9.74 -19.22 24.35
C PRO A 2 -10.64 -18.16 23.70
N SER A 3 -11.84 -17.95 24.25
CA SER A 3 -12.84 -16.99 23.74
C SER A 3 -12.43 -15.52 23.89
N GLU A 4 -11.77 -15.16 24.99
CA GLU A 4 -11.26 -13.81 25.22
C GLU A 4 -10.06 -13.50 24.32
N LEU A 5 -9.14 -14.45 24.16
CA LEU A 5 -8.01 -14.32 23.22
C LEU A 5 -8.51 -14.11 21.79
N PHE A 6 -9.46 -14.94 21.34
CA PHE A 6 -10.08 -14.79 20.03
C PHE A 6 -10.75 -13.42 19.85
N SER A 7 -11.50 -12.96 20.85
CA SER A 7 -12.18 -11.65 20.80
C SER A 7 -11.18 -10.49 20.72
N ASN A 8 -10.08 -10.56 21.49
CA ASN A 8 -9.01 -9.56 21.45
C ASN A 8 -8.30 -9.56 20.09
N LEU A 9 -7.99 -10.73 19.54
CA LEU A 9 -7.37 -10.85 18.20
C LEU A 9 -8.30 -10.31 17.11
N LEU A 10 -9.60 -10.60 17.19
CA LEU A 10 -10.59 -10.07 16.26
C LEU A 10 -10.65 -8.54 16.30
N LEU A 11 -10.64 -7.95 17.49
CA LEU A 11 -10.58 -6.49 17.64
C LEU A 11 -9.31 -5.90 17.00
N VAL A 12 -8.15 -6.53 17.21
CA VAL A 12 -6.88 -6.12 16.59
C VAL A 12 -6.98 -6.18 15.06
N VAL A 13 -7.53 -7.27 14.50
CA VAL A 13 -7.75 -7.41 13.05
C VAL A 13 -8.62 -6.27 12.51
N ILE A 14 -9.74 -5.96 13.19
CA ILE A 14 -10.64 -4.87 12.79
C ILE A 14 -9.91 -3.53 12.77
N VAL A 15 -9.14 -3.22 13.83
CA VAL A 15 -8.35 -1.98 13.91
C VAL A 15 -7.33 -1.90 12.77
N LEU A 16 -6.64 -3.02 12.46
CA LEU A 16 -5.66 -3.08 11.38
C LEU A 16 -6.30 -2.93 9.99
N ILE A 17 -7.52 -3.45 9.78
CA ILE A 17 -8.29 -3.21 8.55
C ILE A 17 -8.56 -1.72 8.38
N PHE A 18 -9.08 -1.04 9.41
CA PHE A 18 -9.33 0.41 9.33
C PHE A 18 -8.06 1.22 9.11
N ASN A 19 -6.96 0.85 9.78
CA ASN A 19 -5.66 1.47 9.56
C ASN A 19 -5.16 1.28 8.11
N PHE A 20 -5.27 0.07 7.54
CA PHE A 20 -4.89 -0.18 6.15
C PHE A 20 -5.77 0.58 5.14
N LEU A 21 -7.09 0.63 5.36
CA LEU A 21 -7.99 1.42 4.52
C LEU A 21 -7.67 2.91 4.58
N ALA A 22 -7.41 3.44 5.77
CA ALA A 22 -6.99 4.83 5.94
C ALA A 22 -5.67 5.10 5.21
N ALA A 23 -4.65 4.25 5.40
CA ALA A 23 -3.37 4.39 4.73
C ALA A 23 -3.50 4.35 3.20
N THR A 24 -4.33 3.44 2.67
CA THR A 24 -4.66 3.34 1.24
C THR A 24 -5.29 4.62 0.73
N MET A 25 -6.30 5.15 1.41
CA MET A 25 -6.97 6.39 1.02
C MET A 25 -6.02 7.59 1.02
N TRP A 26 -5.20 7.73 2.05
CA TRP A 26 -4.24 8.84 2.16
C TRP A 26 -3.15 8.75 1.10
N PHE A 27 -2.55 7.58 0.91
CA PHE A 27 -1.52 7.38 -0.10
C PHE A 27 -2.08 7.58 -1.52
N ALA A 28 -3.26 7.03 -1.82
CA ALA A 28 -3.90 7.21 -3.13
C ALA A 28 -4.24 8.67 -3.43
N ARG A 29 -4.85 9.39 -2.47
CA ARG A 29 -5.32 10.76 -2.71
C ARG A 29 -4.21 11.81 -2.68
N VAL A 30 -3.16 11.60 -1.89
CA VAL A 30 -2.09 12.60 -1.70
C VAL A 30 -0.86 12.28 -2.56
N SER A 31 -0.41 11.04 -2.56
CA SER A 31 0.82 10.62 -3.24
C SER A 31 0.53 10.19 -4.67
N VAL A 32 -0.34 9.19 -4.88
CA VAL A 32 -0.60 8.64 -6.23
C VAL A 32 -1.18 9.72 -7.15
N LYS A 33 -2.16 10.50 -6.68
CA LYS A 33 -2.70 11.64 -7.45
C LYS A 33 -1.61 12.65 -7.86
N HIS A 34 -0.63 12.91 -7.00
CA HIS A 34 0.46 13.82 -7.29
C HIS A 34 1.42 13.22 -8.32
N ILE A 35 1.81 11.97 -8.15
CA ILE A 35 2.70 11.21 -9.02
C ILE A 35 2.08 11.07 -10.41
N ASP A 36 0.82 10.63 -10.51
CA ASP A 36 0.09 10.51 -11.79
C ASP A 36 0.08 11.84 -12.55
N ARG A 37 -0.15 12.96 -11.83
CA ARG A 37 -0.13 14.30 -12.44
C ARG A 37 1.26 14.65 -12.96
N GLN A 38 2.31 14.38 -12.19
CA GLN A 38 3.67 14.66 -12.62
C GLN A 38 4.08 13.78 -13.82
N LEU A 39 3.77 12.48 -13.80
CA LEU A 39 4.02 11.57 -14.92
C LEU A 39 3.31 11.99 -16.20
N ALA A 40 2.08 12.50 -16.09
CA ALA A 40 1.35 13.04 -17.24
C ALA A 40 2.04 14.27 -17.83
N LEU A 41 2.57 15.17 -16.99
CA LEU A 41 3.34 16.33 -17.45
C LEU A 41 4.66 15.93 -18.13
N SER A 42 5.25 14.81 -17.72
CA SER A 42 6.46 14.24 -18.31
C SER A 42 6.21 13.43 -19.58
N GLY A 43 4.95 13.29 -20.02
CA GLY A 43 4.59 12.51 -21.22
C GLY A 43 4.55 10.99 -21.04
N VAL A 44 4.86 10.47 -19.84
CA VAL A 44 4.82 9.04 -19.53
C VAL A 44 3.38 8.59 -19.26
N GLY A 45 2.64 9.39 -18.48
CA GLY A 45 1.27 9.09 -18.08
C GLY A 45 1.15 7.88 -17.13
N LYS A 46 -0.10 7.47 -16.88
CA LYS A 46 -0.43 6.28 -16.08
C LYS A 46 -0.35 5.00 -16.95
N PRO A 47 -0.05 3.83 -16.36
CA PRO A 47 -0.05 2.57 -17.09
C PRO A 47 -1.44 2.25 -17.68
N VAL A 48 -1.47 1.81 -18.94
CA VAL A 48 -2.74 1.53 -19.66
C VAL A 48 -3.46 0.31 -19.11
N TRP A 49 -2.70 -0.69 -18.66
CA TRP A 49 -3.23 -1.93 -18.07
C TRP A 49 -3.86 -1.71 -16.69
N ASP A 50 -3.62 -0.54 -16.07
CA ASP A 50 -4.06 -0.29 -14.71
C ASP A 50 -5.52 0.21 -14.68
N GLY A 51 -6.45 -0.74 -14.77
CA GLY A 51 -7.87 -0.50 -14.62
C GLY A 51 -8.29 -0.32 -13.15
N ILE A 52 -7.96 -1.30 -12.30
CA ILE A 52 -8.45 -1.38 -10.91
C ILE A 52 -7.54 -0.68 -9.87
N GLY A 53 -6.38 -0.15 -10.28
CA GLY A 53 -5.50 0.60 -9.38
C GLY A 53 -4.39 -0.21 -8.71
N ILE A 54 -3.96 -1.33 -9.32
CA ILE A 54 -2.80 -2.10 -8.85
C ILE A 54 -1.53 -1.24 -8.84
N ARG A 55 -1.44 -0.21 -9.70
CA ARG A 55 -0.30 0.73 -9.70
C ARG A 55 -0.05 1.37 -8.34
N ILE A 56 -1.07 1.51 -7.48
CA ILE A 56 -0.95 2.12 -6.15
C ILE A 56 0.12 1.37 -5.35
N SER A 57 0.01 0.03 -5.25
CA SER A 57 1.01 -0.78 -4.54
C SER A 57 2.37 -0.74 -5.22
N ILE A 58 2.41 -0.80 -6.56
CA ILE A 58 3.70 -0.75 -7.28
C ILE A 58 4.40 0.60 -7.09
N TYR A 59 3.66 1.72 -7.03
CA TYR A 59 4.20 3.04 -6.73
C TYR A 59 4.78 3.09 -5.32
N ALA A 60 4.08 2.55 -4.32
CA ALA A 60 4.61 2.47 -2.97
C ALA A 60 5.94 1.70 -2.93
N LEU A 61 5.98 0.53 -3.56
CA LEU A 61 7.20 -0.29 -3.65
C LEU A 61 8.34 0.40 -4.40
N ALA A 62 8.07 1.08 -5.53
CA ALA A 62 9.09 1.83 -6.28
C ALA A 62 9.64 3.02 -5.49
N ILE A 63 8.81 3.69 -4.67
CA ILE A 63 9.24 4.76 -3.76
C ILE A 63 10.10 4.21 -2.62
N LEU A 64 9.82 3.01 -2.12
CA LEU A 64 10.54 2.42 -0.99
C LEU A 64 11.81 1.67 -1.40
N SER A 65 11.84 1.10 -2.61
CA SER A 65 12.92 0.22 -3.07
C SER A 65 13.37 0.52 -4.49
N GLU A 66 14.67 0.76 -4.66
CA GLU A 66 15.30 0.95 -5.97
C GLU A 66 15.20 -0.29 -6.87
N TRP A 67 15.14 -1.48 -6.27
CA TRP A 67 14.95 -2.71 -7.04
C TRP A 67 13.58 -2.74 -7.70
N PHE A 68 12.51 -2.38 -6.97
CA PHE A 68 11.17 -2.29 -7.52
C PHE A 68 11.02 -1.15 -8.53
N ALA A 69 11.76 -0.05 -8.34
CA ALA A 69 11.77 1.06 -9.30
C ALA A 69 12.32 0.68 -10.69
N LYS A 70 13.12 -0.39 -10.79
CA LYS A 70 13.67 -0.90 -12.06
C LYS A 70 12.76 -1.91 -12.76
N THR A 71 11.60 -2.24 -12.18
CA THR A 71 10.67 -3.21 -12.78
C THR A 71 10.01 -2.63 -14.04
N PRO A 72 9.76 -3.44 -15.08
CA PRO A 72 9.17 -2.96 -16.34
C PRO A 72 7.65 -2.73 -16.26
N LEU A 73 7.02 -2.99 -15.11
CA LEU A 73 5.57 -2.88 -14.94
C LEU A 73 5.09 -1.43 -15.03
N ILE A 74 5.93 -0.50 -14.57
CA ILE A 74 5.67 0.93 -14.53
C ILE A 74 6.97 1.71 -14.79
N ALA A 75 6.86 3.00 -15.07
CA ALA A 75 7.98 3.94 -15.07
C ALA A 75 8.47 4.22 -13.64
N GLY A 76 9.03 3.19 -12.98
CA GLY A 76 9.33 3.20 -11.55
C GLY A 76 10.46 4.17 -11.18
N ALA A 77 11.43 4.36 -12.07
CA ALA A 77 12.52 5.31 -11.89
C ALA A 77 11.98 6.76 -11.87
N GLU A 78 11.05 7.06 -12.77
CA GLU A 78 10.38 8.36 -12.88
C GLU A 78 9.49 8.62 -11.68
N VAL A 79 8.70 7.61 -11.25
CA VAL A 79 7.90 7.67 -10.02
C VAL A 79 8.77 8.01 -8.81
N ARG A 80 9.93 7.36 -8.68
CA ARG A 80 10.86 7.61 -7.57
C ARG A 80 11.50 8.99 -7.65
N ALA A 81 11.83 9.46 -8.86
CA ALA A 81 12.47 10.77 -9.07
C ALA A 81 11.54 11.95 -8.72
N ILE A 82 10.23 11.81 -8.97
CA ILE A 82 9.22 12.86 -8.70
C ILE A 82 8.56 12.73 -7.32
N ALA A 83 8.81 11.62 -6.60
CA ALA A 83 8.25 11.38 -5.28
C ALA A 83 8.83 12.36 -4.24
N ARG A 84 7.94 12.90 -3.40
CA ARG A 84 8.33 13.80 -2.32
C ARG A 84 8.64 13.01 -1.05
N ARG A 85 9.36 13.63 -0.12
CA ARG A 85 9.65 13.02 1.19
C ARG A 85 8.39 12.56 1.96
N LYS A 86 7.28 13.29 1.86
CA LYS A 86 6.00 12.86 2.46
C LYS A 86 5.37 11.66 1.77
N ASP A 87 5.61 11.50 0.47
CA ASP A 87 5.10 10.36 -0.30
C ASP A 87 5.82 9.07 0.14
N TYR A 88 7.10 9.16 0.51
CA TYR A 88 7.84 8.07 1.15
C TYR A 88 7.20 7.62 2.47
N TYR A 89 6.90 8.54 3.39
CA TYR A 89 6.28 8.17 4.67
C TYR A 89 4.88 7.59 4.49
N LEU A 90 4.10 8.12 3.54
CA LEU A 90 2.78 7.56 3.22
C LEU A 90 2.88 6.18 2.55
N ALA A 91 3.85 5.96 1.67
CA ALA A 91 4.13 4.65 1.09
C ALA A 91 4.55 3.64 2.17
N LEU A 92 5.43 4.05 3.08
CA LEU A 92 5.88 3.20 4.20
C LEU A 92 4.71 2.84 5.12
N TRP A 93 3.87 3.81 5.47
CA TRP A 93 2.68 3.55 6.28
C TRP A 93 1.71 2.61 5.57
N PHE A 94 1.48 2.81 4.27
CA PHE A 94 0.65 1.92 3.45
C PHE A 94 1.16 0.48 3.44
N GLU A 95 2.43 0.25 3.10
CA GLU A 95 3.02 -1.09 3.03
C GLU A 95 3.07 -1.78 4.41
N LEU A 96 3.47 -1.05 5.45
CA LEU A 96 3.48 -1.61 6.81
C LEU A 96 2.07 -1.97 7.28
N SER A 97 1.07 -1.13 6.97
CA SER A 97 -0.32 -1.41 7.32
C SER A 97 -0.85 -2.63 6.59
N PHE A 98 -0.47 -2.81 5.31
CA PHE A 98 -0.82 -4.00 4.54
C PHE A 98 -0.20 -5.27 5.11
N LEU A 99 1.10 -5.24 5.44
CA LEU A 99 1.80 -6.37 6.05
C LEU A 99 1.20 -6.75 7.41
N LEU A 100 0.92 -5.76 8.27
CA LEU A 100 0.29 -6.00 9.57
C LEU A 100 -1.11 -6.60 9.41
N PHE A 101 -1.89 -6.10 8.45
CA PHE A 101 -3.19 -6.67 8.12
C PHE A 101 -3.08 -8.14 7.69
N LEU A 102 -2.15 -8.49 6.79
CA LEU A 102 -1.94 -9.87 6.36
C LEU A 102 -1.55 -10.77 7.53
N VAL A 103 -0.57 -10.36 8.34
CA VAL A 103 -0.13 -11.12 9.52
C VAL A 103 -1.29 -11.38 10.48
N ALA A 104 -2.14 -10.38 10.72
CA ALA A 104 -3.28 -10.52 11.61
C ALA A 104 -4.36 -11.49 11.06
N VAL A 105 -4.63 -11.44 9.75
CA VAL A 105 -5.59 -12.36 9.11
C VAL A 105 -5.09 -13.80 9.14
N PHE A 106 -3.81 -14.04 8.83
CA PHE A 106 -3.24 -15.39 8.94
C PHE A 106 -3.11 -15.84 10.40
N GLY A 107 -2.86 -14.93 11.32
CA GLY A 107 -2.75 -15.22 12.76
C GLY A 107 -4.08 -15.64 13.40
N ILE A 108 -5.22 -15.11 12.92
CA ILE A 108 -6.54 -15.49 13.43
C ILE A 108 -7.12 -16.74 12.77
N TYR A 109 -6.61 -17.13 11.60
CA TYR A 109 -7.11 -18.27 10.81
C TYR A 109 -7.30 -19.57 11.62
N PRO A 110 -6.35 -20.02 12.47
CA PRO A 110 -6.51 -21.24 13.25
C PRO A 110 -7.74 -21.23 14.17
N PHE A 111 -8.09 -20.06 14.71
CA PHE A 111 -9.22 -19.90 15.63
C PHE A 111 -10.58 -19.84 14.93
N ILE A 112 -10.60 -19.64 13.61
CA ILE A 112 -11.83 -19.66 12.80
C ILE A 112 -12.10 -21.09 12.30
N SER A 113 -11.05 -21.89 12.12
CA SER A 113 -11.13 -23.27 11.64
C SER A 113 -11.43 -24.31 12.72
N ASP A 114 -11.37 -23.92 14.00
CA ASP A 114 -11.78 -24.71 15.16
C ASP A 114 -13.26 -24.50 15.49
#